data_AF-A0A969SJW6-F1
#
_entry.id   AF-A0A969SJW6-F1
#
_cell.length_a   1.000
_cell.length_b   1.000
_cell.length_c   1.000
_cell.angle_alpha   90.00
_cell.angle_beta   90.00
_cell.angle_gamma   90.00
#
_symmetry.space_group_name_H-M   'P 1'
#
loop_
_entity.id
_entity.type
_entity.pdbx_description
1 polymer ?
#
loop_
_entity_poly.entity_id
_entity_poly.type
_entity_poly.pdbx_seq_one_letter_code
_entity_poly.pdbx_strand_id
1 'polypeptide(L)'
;MNEIQAIIKTFLSKFFGSHDLQPDEDIFALGFVNSMFAMQLVLFVEQEFQIAIENEDLEFENFRTINSIANLVECKTAILVQ
;
A
#
# COMPACT_ATOMS: atom_id res chain seq x y z
N MET A 1 2.86 -11.22 10.07
CA MET A 1 2.10 -10.32 9.18
C MET A 1 1.38 -9.34 10.08
N ASN A 2 1.71 -8.05 9.98
CA ASN A 2 1.07 -7.00 10.78
C ASN A 2 -0.35 -6.73 10.26
N GLU A 3 -1.22 -6.12 11.05
CA GLU A 3 -2.61 -5.83 10.66
C GLU A 3 -2.67 -4.99 9.36
N ILE A 4 -1.79 -3.99 9.24
CA ILE A 4 -1.68 -3.12 8.06
C ILE A 4 -1.38 -3.95 6.79
N GLN A 5 -0.42 -4.88 6.87
CA GLN A 5 -0.07 -5.74 5.75
C GLN A 5 -1.25 -6.65 5.34
N ALA A 6 -2.00 -7.18 6.31
CA ALA A 6 -3.16 -8.01 6.04
C ALA A 6 -4.28 -7.24 5.32
N ILE A 7 -4.51 -5.99 5.71
CA ILE A 7 -5.48 -5.08 5.07
C ILE A 7 -5.07 -4.79 3.64
N ILE A 8 -3.81 -4.36 3.42
CA ILE A 8 -3.27 -4.07 2.08
C ILE A 8 -3.34 -5.33 1.20
N LYS A 9 -2.89 -6.48 1.71
CA LYS A 9 -2.97 -7.76 0.99
C LYS A 9 -4.40 -8.08 0.59
N THR A 10 -5.36 -7.92 1.50
CA THR A 10 -6.78 -8.18 1.22
C THR A 10 -7.31 -7.25 0.13
N PHE A 11 -6.92 -5.97 0.14
CA PHE A 11 -7.26 -5.02 -0.93
C PHE A 11 -6.68 -5.47 -2.26
N LEU A 12 -5.37 -5.77 -2.32
CA LEU A 12 -4.70 -6.25 -3.51
C LEU A 12 -5.32 -7.57 -4.01
N SER A 13 -5.60 -8.55 -3.17
CA SER A 13 -6.21 -9.82 -3.59
C SER A 13 -7.54 -9.64 -4.35
N LYS A 14 -8.29 -8.55 -4.14
CA LYS A 14 -9.50 -8.24 -4.94
C LYS A 14 -9.19 -7.92 -6.41
N PHE A 15 -8.00 -7.43 -6.70
CA PHE A 15 -7.53 -7.09 -8.05
C PHE A 15 -6.68 -8.20 -8.68
N PHE A 16 -5.88 -8.90 -7.86
CA PHE A 16 -4.95 -9.94 -8.31
C PHE A 16 -5.57 -11.35 -8.28
N GLY A 17 -6.83 -11.49 -7.80
CA GLY A 17 -7.58 -12.72 -7.81
C GLY A 17 -6.95 -13.83 -6.97
N SER A 18 -6.54 -14.93 -7.61
CA SER A 18 -5.97 -16.11 -6.96
C SER A 18 -4.45 -16.06 -6.80
N HIS A 19 -3.80 -14.95 -7.14
CA HIS A 19 -2.36 -14.82 -6.96
C HIS A 19 -2.04 -14.53 -5.49
N ASP A 20 -1.24 -15.41 -4.87
CA ASP A 20 -0.81 -15.26 -3.49
C ASP A 20 0.38 -14.29 -3.40
N LEU A 21 0.07 -13.00 -3.47
CA LEU A 21 1.06 -11.93 -3.44
C LEU A 21 1.81 -11.93 -2.10
N GLN A 22 3.13 -12.04 -2.17
CA GLN A 22 4.06 -11.98 -1.04
C GLN A 22 4.32 -10.52 -0.65
N PRO A 23 4.65 -10.27 0.63
CA PRO A 23 4.77 -8.89 1.12
C PRO A 23 5.94 -8.12 0.52
N ASP A 24 6.93 -8.83 0.02
CA ASP A 24 8.17 -8.39 -0.61
C ASP A 24 8.13 -8.47 -2.15
N GLU A 25 7.01 -8.90 -2.73
CA GLU A 25 6.82 -8.90 -4.19
C GLU A 25 6.53 -7.49 -4.74
N ASP A 26 7.13 -7.23 -5.89
CA ASP A 26 6.98 -5.97 -6.62
C ASP A 26 5.67 -5.99 -7.44
N ILE A 27 4.67 -5.26 -6.95
CA ILE A 27 3.33 -5.24 -7.53
C ILE A 27 3.29 -4.58 -8.91
N PHE A 28 4.26 -3.70 -9.20
CA PHE A 28 4.38 -3.04 -10.50
C PHE A 28 5.10 -3.92 -11.52
N ALA A 29 6.15 -4.64 -11.10
CA ALA A 29 6.86 -5.58 -11.97
C ALA A 29 5.98 -6.76 -12.41
N LEU A 30 5.01 -7.15 -11.57
CA LEU A 30 4.02 -8.16 -11.93
C LEU A 30 3.03 -7.69 -13.02
N GLY A 31 3.04 -6.41 -13.39
CA GLY A 31 2.23 -5.86 -14.49
C GLY A 31 0.75 -5.68 -14.18
N PHE A 32 0.35 -5.93 -12.93
CA PHE A 32 -1.03 -5.79 -12.46
C PHE A 32 -1.38 -4.36 -12.03
N VAL A 33 -0.38 -3.52 -11.78
CA VAL A 33 -0.54 -2.15 -11.29
C VAL A 33 -0.15 -1.12 -12.36
N ASN A 34 -1.07 -0.21 -12.67
CA ASN A 34 -0.82 0.96 -13.51
C ASN A 34 -0.91 2.26 -12.68
N SER A 35 -0.60 3.41 -13.28
CA SER A 35 -0.66 4.70 -12.58
C SER A 35 -2.05 5.03 -12.01
N MET A 36 -3.14 4.51 -12.60
CA MET A 36 -4.49 4.69 -12.06
C MET A 36 -4.73 3.84 -10.82
N PHE A 37 -4.22 2.61 -10.81
CA PHE A 37 -4.29 1.74 -9.64
C PHE A 37 -3.48 2.30 -8.47
N ALA A 38 -2.30 2.85 -8.74
CA ALA A 38 -1.49 3.50 -7.70
C ALA A 38 -2.29 4.61 -6.99
N MET A 39 -3.02 5.45 -7.74
CA MET A 39 -3.90 6.46 -7.15
C MET A 39 -5.05 5.86 -6.34
N GLN A 40 -5.65 4.75 -6.78
CA GLN A 40 -6.68 4.05 -5.99
C GLN A 40 -6.13 3.47 -4.69
N LEU A 41 -4.91 2.92 -4.73
CA LEU A 41 -4.23 2.40 -3.57
C LEU A 41 -3.92 3.52 -2.56
N VAL A 42 -3.45 4.67 -3.03
CA VAL A 42 -3.23 5.87 -2.20
C VAL A 42 -4.52 6.27 -1.48
N LEU A 43 -5.62 6.46 -2.24
CA LEU A 43 -6.91 6.83 -1.67
C LEU A 43 -7.42 5.80 -0.66
N PHE A 44 -7.26 4.51 -0.96
CA PHE A 44 -7.62 3.43 -0.05
C PHE A 44 -6.84 3.53 1.26
N VAL A 45 -5.52 3.69 1.18
CA VAL A 45 -4.64 3.78 2.35
C VAL A 45 -4.95 5.04 3.18
N GLU A 46 -5.16 6.18 2.55
CA GLU A 46 -5.56 7.42 3.22
C GLU A 46 -6.87 7.26 3.99
N GLN A 47 -7.90 6.67 3.35
CA GLN A 47 -9.21 6.49 3.96
C GLN A 47 -9.22 5.41 5.04
N GLU A 48 -8.54 4.28 4.81
CA GLU A 48 -8.55 3.14 5.73
C GLU A 48 -7.77 3.45 7.02
N PHE A 49 -6.63 4.14 6.89
CA PHE A 49 -5.76 4.47 8.02
C PHE A 49 -5.90 5.90 8.53
N GLN A 50 -6.79 6.70 7.93
CA GLN A 50 -7.02 8.11 8.27
C GLN A 50 -5.73 8.95 8.25
N ILE A 51 -4.86 8.66 7.28
CA ILE A 51 -3.59 9.37 7.06
C ILE A 51 -3.67 10.25 5.82
N ALA A 52 -2.80 11.26 5.75
CA ALA A 52 -2.59 12.05 4.53
C ALA A 52 -1.29 11.60 3.85
N ILE A 53 -1.39 11.27 2.57
CA ILE A 53 -0.25 10.94 1.71
C ILE A 53 0.12 12.19 0.92
N GLU A 54 1.30 12.74 1.20
CA GLU A 54 1.79 13.95 0.54
C GLU A 54 2.54 13.58 -0.75
N ASN A 55 2.82 14.57 -1.60
CA ASN A 55 3.55 14.32 -2.86
C ASN A 55 4.94 13.71 -2.63
N GLU A 56 5.56 13.97 -1.48
CA GLU A 56 6.84 13.38 -1.08
C GLU A 56 6.69 11.89 -0.71
N ASP A 57 5.51 11.46 -0.27
CA ASP A 57 5.25 10.04 0.03
C ASP A 57 4.91 9.24 -1.24
N LEU A 58 4.43 9.91 -2.30
CA LEU A 58 4.07 9.35 -3.61
C LEU A 58 5.28 8.88 -4.44
N GLU A 59 6.31 8.39 -3.77
CA GLU A 59 7.45 7.74 -4.39
C GLU A 59 7.12 6.28 -4.72
N PHE A 60 7.54 5.85 -5.91
CA PHE A 60 7.34 4.47 -6.36
C PHE A 60 7.85 3.44 -5.35
N GLU A 61 8.97 3.73 -4.67
CA GLU A 61 9.57 2.84 -3.68
C GLU A 61 8.65 2.58 -2.47
N ASN A 62 7.85 3.57 -2.08
CA ASN A 62 6.88 3.47 -0.97
C ASN A 62 5.67 2.62 -1.34
N PHE A 63 5.30 2.56 -2.62
CA PHE A 63 4.15 1.78 -3.11
C PHE A 63 4.54 0.47 -3.78
N ARG A 64 5.83 0.17 -3.87
CA ARG A 64 6.37 -0.96 -4.64
C ARG A 64 5.95 -2.33 -4.13
N THR A 65 5.91 -2.50 -2.81
CA THR A 65 5.64 -3.77 -2.13
C THR A 65 4.68 -3.55 -0.97
N ILE A 66 4.02 -4.61 -0.50
CA ILE A 66 3.15 -4.51 0.69
C ILE A 66 3.95 -4.04 1.90
N ASN A 67 5.20 -4.49 2.04
CA ASN A 67 6.10 -4.06 3.11
C ASN A 67 6.36 -2.55 3.07
N SER A 68 6.65 -2.00 1.89
CA SER A 68 6.87 -0.56 1.73
C SER A 68 5.64 0.24 2.12
N ILE A 69 4.46 -0.16 1.62
CA ILE A 69 3.20 0.54 1.90
C ILE A 69 2.90 0.46 3.40
N ALA A 70 3.07 -0.72 4.00
CA ALA A 70 2.84 -0.90 5.42
C ALA A 70 3.76 -0.03 6.26
N ASN A 71 5.05 0.06 5.91
CA ASN A 71 6.01 0.91 6.60
C ASN A 71 5.65 2.40 6.49
N LEU A 72 5.18 2.85 5.32
CA LEU A 72 4.70 4.22 5.13
C LEU A 72 3.53 4.54 6.06
N VAL A 73 2.55 3.63 6.12
CA VAL A 73 1.38 3.75 7.00
C VAL A 73 1.79 3.75 8.46
N GLU A 74 2.66 2.83 8.88
CA GLU A 74 3.18 2.78 10.26
C GLU A 74 3.89 4.09 10.63
N CYS A 75 4.72 4.63 9.74
CA CYS A 75 5.38 5.92 9.97
C CYS A 75 4.37 7.07 10.14
N LYS A 76 3.38 7.19 9.25
CA LYS A 76 2.38 8.27 9.28
C LYS A 76 1.43 8.15 10.47
N THR A 77 0.98 6.93 10.80
CA THR A 77 0.11 6.69 11.95
C THR A 77 0.82 6.92 13.28
N ALA A 78 2.12 6.63 13.38
CA ALA A 78 2.92 6.95 14.56
C ALA A 78 3.03 8.46 14.82
N ILE A 79 2.97 9.29 13.77
CA ILE A 79 3.06 10.76 13.86
C ILE A 79 1.71 11.37 14.33
N LEU A 80 0.58 10.75 14.01
CA LEU A 80 -0.76 11.25 14.38
C LEU A 80 -1.13 11.07 15.88
N VAL A 81 -0.32 10.32 16.64
CA VAL A 81 -0.57 10.02 18.07
C VAL A 81 0.10 11.04 19.01
N GLN A 82 0.60 12.18 18.51
CA GLN A 82 1.27 13.22 19.31
C GLN A 82 0.42 14.46 19.56
#